data_AF-A0A8C2IQF1-F1
#
_entry.id   AF-A0A8C2IQF1-F1
#
_cell.length_a   1.000
_cell.length_b   1.000
_cell.length_c   1.000
_cell.angle_alpha   90.00
_cell.angle_beta   90.00
_cell.angle_gamma   90.00
#
_symmetry.space_group_name_H-M   'P 1'
#
loop_
_entity.id
_entity.type
_entity.pdbx_description
1 polymer ?
#
loop_
_entity_poly.entity_id
_entity_poly.type
_entity_poly.pdbx_seq_one_letter_code
_entity_poly.pdbx_strand_id
1 'polypeptide(L)'
;MSNTSKDLLIIYEAEAEQWASYLHFHLVGPIPEAGICCYDIALVTSHRDDFLRLGGYKCKLLILSRGMLEGLCQLRRFFLARVLRPEKSVVILLCGVESLDPLLELVPLKGEQCLQISSEQEPQDYQLAVAEIVHKGGQAAAVEGISVQELKIQKKLSSGPLVANHSLLVLPSRVPCENPMEIFILLQEAMASKDAEVEFSGNKQRVRVKPVNWNESTLKVNAPDFTAGHVIVTLYSKGLVKGSACLQYYTIMEDIAHFLQQAVDPVKFMCQAFQVSSLEKLDQTLASCLMLKMPTGGFQGLQCDQSPAGECHSEDIPTLLHFAAQHGLRDLASALLQCPGSRQALKIPNSHGHTPLDLAHVHGHNQLYILLQESLVSEKSEA
;
A
#
# COMPACT_ATOMS: atom_id res chain seq x y z
N MET A 1 23.68 15.02 -16.29
CA MET A 1 22.31 14.76 -15.82
C MET A 1 21.57 14.12 -16.98
N SER A 2 21.46 12.79 -16.98
CA SER A 2 20.72 12.05 -18.00
C SER A 2 19.23 12.28 -17.79
N ASN A 3 18.57 12.98 -18.71
CA ASN A 3 17.11 13.06 -18.74
C ASN A 3 16.57 11.63 -18.92
N THR A 4 16.11 11.00 -17.83
CA THR A 4 15.27 9.81 -17.92
C THR A 4 13.95 10.24 -18.54
N SER A 5 13.54 9.60 -19.64
CA SER A 5 12.24 9.88 -20.24
C SER A 5 11.15 9.51 -19.23
N LYS A 6 10.07 10.28 -19.12
CA LYS A 6 8.95 9.98 -18.20
C LYS A 6 7.74 9.55 -19.04
N ASP A 7 7.78 8.32 -19.53
CA ASP A 7 6.82 7.86 -20.54
C ASP A 7 5.61 7.18 -19.92
N LEU A 8 5.81 6.24 -18.99
CA LEU A 8 4.72 5.49 -18.34
C LEU A 8 4.90 5.41 -16.82
N LEU A 9 3.84 5.73 -16.09
CA LEU A 9 3.70 5.46 -14.66
C LEU A 9 2.66 4.36 -14.46
N ILE A 10 3.01 3.27 -13.76
CA ILE A 10 2.09 2.21 -13.34
C ILE A 10 1.84 2.36 -11.83
N ILE A 11 0.61 2.63 -11.44
CA ILE A 11 0.18 2.75 -10.05
C ILE A 11 -0.59 1.50 -9.65
N TYR A 12 -0.18 0.87 -8.55
CA TYR A 12 -0.76 -0.37 -8.06
C TYR A 12 -0.77 -0.38 -6.52
N GLU A 13 -1.49 -1.31 -5.92
CA GLU A 13 -1.33 -1.69 -4.51
C GLU A 13 -0.86 -3.14 -4.38
N ALA A 14 -0.48 -3.55 -3.17
CA ALA A 14 0.14 -4.85 -2.90
C ALA A 14 -0.57 -6.08 -3.52
N GLU A 15 -1.91 -6.13 -3.59
CA GLU A 15 -2.63 -7.26 -4.22
C GLU A 15 -2.35 -7.35 -5.73
N ALA A 16 -2.16 -6.20 -6.39
CA ALA A 16 -1.94 -6.06 -7.82
C ALA A 16 -0.45 -6.01 -8.23
N GLU A 17 0.49 -6.30 -7.32
CA GLU A 17 1.93 -6.25 -7.62
C GLU A 17 2.34 -7.20 -8.76
N GLN A 18 1.73 -8.38 -8.83
CA GLN A 18 1.96 -9.33 -9.92
C GLN A 18 1.50 -8.77 -11.27
N TRP A 19 0.38 -8.04 -11.29
CA TRP A 19 -0.09 -7.35 -12.48
C TRP A 19 0.83 -6.20 -12.87
N ALA A 20 1.35 -5.43 -11.91
CA ALA A 20 2.32 -4.38 -12.19
C ALA A 20 3.59 -4.93 -12.83
N SER A 21 4.10 -6.06 -12.32
CA SER A 21 5.28 -6.75 -12.87
C SER A 21 5.02 -7.32 -14.26
N TYR A 22 3.85 -7.93 -14.46
CA TYR A 22 3.41 -8.44 -15.76
C TYR A 22 3.31 -7.31 -16.81
N LEU A 23 2.64 -6.20 -16.47
CA LEU A 23 2.51 -5.04 -17.33
C LEU A 23 3.87 -4.41 -17.62
N HIS A 24 4.74 -4.27 -16.62
CA HIS A 24 6.10 -3.79 -16.81
C HIS A 24 6.83 -4.65 -17.85
N PHE A 25 6.84 -5.98 -17.68
CA PHE A 25 7.51 -6.89 -18.61
C PHE A 25 6.97 -6.78 -20.04
N HIS A 26 5.65 -6.69 -20.23
CA HIS A 26 5.04 -6.61 -21.55
C HIS A 26 5.12 -5.23 -22.20
N LEU A 27 5.30 -4.16 -21.43
CA LEU A 27 5.41 -2.79 -21.94
C LEU A 27 6.86 -2.37 -22.18
N VAL A 28 7.83 -3.12 -21.63
CA VAL A 28 9.25 -3.03 -22.00
C VAL A 28 9.44 -3.53 -23.43
N GLY A 29 9.99 -2.65 -24.29
CA GLY A 29 10.16 -2.89 -25.71
C GLY A 29 9.53 -1.76 -26.54
N PRO A 30 8.19 -1.64 -26.56
CA PRO A 30 7.48 -0.49 -27.11
C PRO A 30 7.86 0.84 -26.43
N ILE A 31 8.14 0.78 -25.12
CA ILE A 31 8.59 1.91 -24.31
C ILE A 31 9.98 1.57 -23.74
N PRO A 32 10.93 2.53 -23.72
CA PRO A 32 12.22 2.32 -23.07
C PRO A 32 12.02 1.98 -21.60
N GLU A 33 12.71 0.96 -21.10
CA GLU A 33 12.62 0.51 -19.69
C GLU A 33 12.90 1.65 -18.70
N ALA A 34 13.88 2.51 -19.00
CA ALA A 34 14.20 3.69 -18.20
C ALA A 34 13.07 4.74 -18.13
N GLY A 35 12.05 4.62 -18.98
CA GLY A 35 10.89 5.50 -19.05
C GLY A 35 9.63 4.97 -18.37
N ILE A 36 9.68 3.76 -17.82
CA ILE A 36 8.59 3.13 -17.07
C ILE A 36 8.89 3.23 -15.57
N CYS A 37 7.90 3.60 -14.77
CA CYS A 37 7.99 3.62 -13.32
C CYS A 37 6.80 2.88 -12.72
N CYS A 38 7.07 1.85 -11.91
CA CYS A 38 6.06 1.20 -11.08
C CYS A 38 6.05 1.87 -9.70
N TYR A 39 4.86 2.23 -9.22
CA TYR A 39 4.67 2.95 -7.97
C TYR A 39 3.60 2.29 -7.12
N ASP A 40 4.01 1.76 -5.98
CA ASP A 40 3.10 1.25 -4.96
C ASP A 40 2.42 2.43 -4.23
N ILE A 41 1.10 2.49 -4.31
CA ILE A 41 0.28 3.50 -3.67
C ILE A 41 0.37 3.48 -2.14
N ALA A 42 0.88 2.40 -1.55
CA ALA A 42 1.17 2.35 -0.12
C ALA A 42 2.29 3.29 0.31
N LEU A 43 3.21 3.63 -0.62
CA LEU A 43 4.33 4.52 -0.38
C LEU A 43 3.97 6.01 -0.49
N VAL A 44 2.70 6.35 -0.75
CA VAL A 44 2.24 7.74 -0.81
C VAL A 44 2.52 8.44 0.51
N THR A 45 3.38 9.45 0.45
CA THR A 45 3.65 10.37 1.55
C THR A 45 2.82 11.65 1.41
N SER A 46 2.77 12.48 2.46
CA SER A 46 2.14 13.80 2.42
C SER A 46 3.01 14.86 1.71
N HIS A 47 4.19 14.51 1.23
CA HIS A 47 5.10 15.45 0.58
C HIS A 47 4.54 15.92 -0.77
N ARG A 48 4.54 17.25 -1.00
CA ARG A 48 4.08 17.85 -2.26
C ARG A 48 4.86 17.39 -3.48
N ASP A 49 6.09 16.95 -3.29
CA ASP A 49 7.01 16.65 -4.39
C ASP A 49 6.67 15.34 -5.12
N ASP A 50 6.03 14.38 -4.45
CA ASP A 50 5.75 13.06 -5.02
C ASP A 50 4.73 13.13 -6.17
N PHE A 51 3.60 13.82 -6.00
CA PHE A 51 2.63 13.94 -7.09
C PHE A 51 3.09 14.89 -8.21
N LEU A 52 3.97 15.87 -7.93
CA LEU A 52 4.56 16.72 -8.98
C LEU A 52 5.55 15.92 -9.82
N ARG A 53 6.35 15.06 -9.19
CA ARG A 53 7.31 14.19 -9.87
C ARG A 53 6.61 13.13 -10.71
N LEU A 54 5.58 12.49 -10.15
CA LEU A 54 4.82 11.38 -10.76
C LEU A 54 3.73 11.85 -11.73
N GLY A 55 3.15 13.04 -11.53
CA GLY A 55 2.18 13.62 -12.46
C GLY A 55 2.78 14.00 -13.82
N GLY A 56 4.11 14.16 -13.89
CA GLY A 56 4.85 14.51 -15.12
C GLY A 56 5.05 13.37 -16.12
N TYR A 57 4.54 12.16 -15.87
CA TYR A 57 4.58 11.06 -16.83
C TYR A 57 3.54 11.26 -17.95
N LYS A 58 3.92 10.91 -19.19
CA LYS A 58 3.06 11.08 -20.38
C LYS A 58 1.82 10.20 -20.31
N CYS A 59 1.94 8.98 -19.81
CA CYS A 59 0.85 8.04 -19.58
C CYS A 59 0.84 7.58 -18.10
N LYS A 60 -0.33 7.52 -17.49
CA LYS A 60 -0.53 6.94 -16.15
C LYS A 60 -1.49 5.75 -16.25
N LEU A 61 -1.02 4.57 -15.89
CA LEU A 61 -1.81 3.36 -15.80
C LEU A 61 -2.13 3.09 -14.32
N LEU A 62 -3.40 3.08 -13.95
CA LEU A 62 -3.85 2.65 -12.62
C LEU A 62 -4.38 1.22 -12.72
N ILE A 63 -3.85 0.33 -11.89
CA ILE A 63 -4.43 -1.00 -11.69
C ILE A 63 -5.51 -0.88 -10.62
N LEU A 64 -6.75 -1.07 -11.03
CA LEU A 64 -7.92 -0.98 -10.16
C LEU A 64 -8.34 -2.39 -9.74
N SER A 65 -7.88 -2.80 -8.57
CA SER A 65 -8.31 -4.02 -7.90
C SER A 65 -9.36 -3.74 -6.82
N ARG A 66 -9.89 -4.80 -6.19
CA ARG A 66 -10.71 -4.67 -4.98
C ARG A 66 -9.89 -4.10 -3.82
N GLY A 67 -8.66 -4.60 -3.60
CA GLY A 67 -7.75 -4.08 -2.58
C GLY A 67 -7.43 -2.59 -2.73
N MET A 68 -7.28 -2.11 -3.97
CA MET A 68 -7.11 -0.68 -4.26
C MET A 68 -8.30 0.12 -3.71
N LEU A 69 -9.53 -0.24 -4.08
CA LEU A 69 -10.75 0.46 -3.68
C LEU A 69 -10.97 0.47 -2.17
N GLU A 70 -10.78 -0.69 -1.52
CA GLU A 70 -10.92 -0.83 -0.06
C GLU A 70 -9.83 -0.07 0.70
N GLY A 71 -8.63 0.02 0.12
CA GLY A 71 -7.46 0.68 0.69
C GLY A 71 -7.37 2.19 0.47
N LEU A 72 -8.35 2.85 -0.17
CA LEU A 72 -8.33 4.29 -0.42
C LEU A 72 -8.66 5.13 0.83
N CYS A 73 -7.64 5.43 1.64
CA CYS A 73 -7.71 6.47 2.68
C CYS A 73 -7.71 7.89 2.07
N GLN A 74 -8.01 8.93 2.87
CA GLN A 74 -8.09 10.33 2.39
C GLN A 74 -6.81 10.79 1.66
N LEU A 75 -5.64 10.39 2.13
CA LEU A 75 -4.35 10.72 1.52
C LEU A 75 -4.22 10.13 0.11
N ARG A 76 -4.54 8.84 -0.06
CA ARG A 76 -4.46 8.15 -1.37
C ARG A 76 -5.49 8.69 -2.36
N ARG A 77 -6.71 9.01 -1.90
CA ARG A 77 -7.73 9.68 -2.72
C ARG A 77 -7.22 11.03 -3.24
N PHE A 78 -6.65 11.84 -2.35
CA PHE A 78 -6.08 13.14 -2.71
C PHE A 78 -4.92 12.99 -3.71
N PHE A 79 -4.04 12.02 -3.49
CA PHE A 79 -2.92 11.72 -4.40
C PHE A 79 -3.42 11.33 -5.79
N LEU A 80 -4.33 10.35 -5.90
CA LEU A 80 -4.88 9.90 -7.18
C LEU A 80 -5.62 11.02 -7.92
N ALA A 81 -6.38 11.85 -7.20
CA ALA A 81 -7.07 13.00 -7.77
C ALA A 81 -6.14 14.01 -8.46
N ARG A 82 -4.85 14.03 -8.08
CA ARG A 82 -3.83 14.93 -8.65
C ARG A 82 -2.96 14.25 -9.69
N VAL A 83 -2.48 13.03 -9.42
CA VAL A 83 -1.56 12.31 -10.32
C VAL A 83 -2.25 11.85 -11.59
N LEU A 84 -3.51 11.45 -11.52
CA LEU A 84 -4.30 10.97 -12.66
C LEU A 84 -4.86 12.11 -13.54
N ARG A 85 -4.16 13.25 -13.59
CA ARG A 85 -4.48 14.36 -14.50
C ARG A 85 -3.35 14.60 -15.50
N PRO A 86 -3.65 14.94 -16.75
CA PRO A 86 -4.98 15.01 -17.36
C PRO A 86 -5.59 13.61 -17.58
N GLU A 87 -6.92 13.49 -17.51
CA GLU A 87 -7.65 12.20 -17.57
C GLU A 87 -7.44 11.48 -18.91
N LYS A 88 -7.24 12.22 -20.01
CA LYS A 88 -6.88 11.69 -21.33
C LYS A 88 -5.53 10.96 -21.39
N SER A 89 -4.68 11.17 -20.38
CA SER A 89 -3.40 10.47 -20.23
C SER A 89 -3.50 9.24 -19.33
N VAL A 90 -4.71 8.86 -18.90
CA VAL A 90 -4.93 7.81 -17.91
C VAL A 90 -5.51 6.57 -18.57
N VAL A 91 -4.89 5.44 -18.26
CA VAL A 91 -5.40 4.09 -18.53
C VAL A 91 -5.82 3.47 -17.20
N ILE A 92 -7.02 2.92 -17.12
CA ILE A 92 -7.48 2.16 -15.95
C ILE A 92 -7.59 0.70 -16.34
N LEU A 93 -6.84 -0.16 -15.65
CA LEU A 93 -6.97 -1.61 -15.74
C LEU A 93 -7.94 -2.12 -14.68
N LEU A 94 -9.09 -2.62 -15.11
CA LEU A 94 -10.05 -3.29 -14.25
C LEU A 94 -9.53 -4.70 -13.94
N CYS A 95 -9.05 -4.90 -12.71
CA CYS A 95 -8.42 -6.13 -12.25
C CYS A 95 -9.28 -6.78 -11.15
N GLY A 96 -10.25 -7.60 -11.56
CA GLY A 96 -11.18 -8.24 -10.62
C GLY A 96 -12.29 -7.31 -10.09
N VAL A 97 -12.55 -6.20 -10.77
CA VAL A 97 -13.65 -5.26 -10.53
C VAL A 97 -14.48 -5.08 -11.79
N GLU A 98 -15.79 -4.94 -11.64
CA GLU A 98 -16.73 -4.93 -12.79
C GLU A 98 -16.87 -3.55 -13.46
N SER A 99 -16.64 -2.46 -12.72
CA SER A 99 -16.76 -1.10 -13.25
C SER A 99 -15.83 -0.09 -12.58
N LEU A 100 -15.66 1.06 -13.23
CA LEU A 100 -14.88 2.19 -12.72
C LEU A 100 -15.65 3.02 -11.67
N ASP A 101 -16.98 2.87 -11.58
CA ASP A 101 -17.85 3.73 -10.78
C ASP A 101 -17.45 3.84 -9.30
N PRO A 102 -17.08 2.75 -8.60
CA PRO A 102 -16.64 2.83 -7.21
C PRO A 102 -15.41 3.73 -7.01
N LEU A 103 -14.54 3.84 -8.01
CA LEU A 103 -13.41 4.76 -7.96
C LEU A 103 -13.86 6.21 -8.14
N LEU A 104 -14.82 6.47 -9.04
CA LEU A 104 -15.31 7.82 -9.33
C LEU A 104 -16.10 8.44 -8.17
N GLU A 105 -16.75 7.60 -7.36
CA GLU A 105 -17.38 8.04 -6.10
C GLU A 105 -16.34 8.52 -5.07
N LEU A 106 -15.12 7.96 -5.09
CA LEU A 106 -14.07 8.22 -4.10
C LEU A 106 -13.03 9.24 -4.57
N VAL A 107 -12.80 9.34 -5.88
CA VAL A 107 -11.76 10.17 -6.49
C VAL A 107 -12.38 11.03 -7.61
N PRO A 108 -12.30 12.38 -7.51
CA PRO A 108 -12.93 13.28 -8.48
C PRO A 108 -12.18 13.28 -9.82
N LEU A 109 -12.55 12.34 -10.69
CA LEU A 109 -12.04 12.13 -12.05
C LEU A 109 -13.19 12.11 -13.06
N LYS A 110 -12.90 12.49 -14.31
CA LYS A 110 -13.83 12.34 -15.43
C LYS A 110 -13.62 10.99 -16.09
N GLY A 111 -14.27 9.95 -15.55
CA GLY A 111 -14.09 8.56 -15.99
C GLY A 111 -14.28 8.33 -17.49
N GLU A 112 -15.17 9.10 -18.15
CA GLU A 112 -15.41 9.04 -19.60
C GLU A 112 -14.19 9.43 -20.45
N GLN A 113 -13.23 10.16 -19.87
CA GLN A 113 -12.01 10.60 -20.57
C GLN A 113 -10.82 9.66 -20.33
N CYS A 114 -10.94 8.74 -19.36
CA CYS A 114 -9.93 7.72 -19.09
C CYS A 114 -10.15 6.53 -20.02
N LEU A 115 -9.06 5.97 -20.55
CA LEU A 115 -9.13 4.74 -21.32
C LEU A 115 -9.28 3.55 -20.36
N GLN A 116 -10.27 2.68 -20.56
CA GLN A 116 -10.50 1.51 -19.71
C GLN A 116 -10.06 0.24 -20.44
N ILE A 117 -9.35 -0.63 -19.74
CA ILE A 117 -8.90 -1.95 -20.21
C ILE A 117 -9.27 -3.00 -19.16
N SER A 118 -9.52 -4.23 -19.60
CA SER A 118 -9.91 -5.37 -18.75
C SER A 118 -8.75 -6.36 -18.62
N SER A 119 -8.64 -7.01 -17.46
CA SER A 119 -7.69 -8.10 -17.24
C SER A 119 -7.88 -9.32 -18.16
N GLU A 120 -9.01 -9.41 -18.87
CA GLU A 120 -9.28 -10.49 -19.83
C GLU A 120 -8.73 -10.22 -21.24
N GLN A 121 -8.16 -9.03 -21.48
CA GLN A 121 -7.62 -8.65 -22.78
C GLN A 121 -6.22 -9.25 -23.05
N GLU A 122 -5.83 -9.29 -24.32
CA GLU A 122 -4.53 -9.81 -24.72
C GLU A 122 -3.40 -8.80 -24.44
N PRO A 123 -2.14 -9.24 -24.24
CA PRO A 123 -1.02 -8.35 -23.96
C PRO A 123 -0.84 -7.20 -24.97
N GLN A 124 -1.18 -7.45 -26.23
CA GLN A 124 -1.10 -6.49 -27.33
C GLN A 124 -2.07 -5.31 -27.12
N ASP A 125 -3.23 -5.55 -26.51
CA ASP A 125 -4.22 -4.50 -26.25
C ASP A 125 -3.69 -3.50 -25.21
N TYR A 126 -3.00 -4.00 -24.18
CA TYR A 126 -2.34 -3.15 -23.18
C TYR A 126 -1.23 -2.30 -23.80
N GLN A 127 -0.44 -2.90 -24.70
CA GLN A 127 0.62 -2.19 -25.43
C GLN A 127 0.03 -1.09 -26.31
N LEU A 128 -1.05 -1.37 -27.05
CA LEU A 128 -1.71 -0.40 -27.92
C LEU A 128 -2.32 0.75 -27.11
N ALA A 129 -3.02 0.44 -26.02
CA ALA A 129 -3.63 1.43 -25.13
C ALA A 129 -2.61 2.44 -24.58
N VAL A 130 -1.47 1.94 -24.12
CA VAL A 130 -0.39 2.80 -23.60
C VAL A 130 0.35 3.53 -24.73
N ALA A 131 0.68 2.83 -25.82
CA ALA A 131 1.38 3.41 -26.96
C ALA A 131 0.58 4.56 -27.58
N GLU A 132 -0.73 4.42 -27.70
CA GLU A 132 -1.62 5.47 -28.20
C GLU A 132 -1.44 6.78 -27.42
N ILE A 133 -1.43 6.72 -26.08
CA ILE A 133 -1.29 7.89 -25.22
C ILE A 133 0.13 8.46 -25.27
N VAL A 134 1.14 7.59 -25.16
CA VAL A 134 2.56 8.00 -25.15
C VAL A 134 2.96 8.67 -26.47
N HIS A 135 2.43 8.21 -27.61
CA HIS A 135 2.71 8.78 -28.93
C HIS A 135 1.81 9.98 -29.26
N LYS A 136 0.54 10.01 -28.83
CA LYS A 136 -0.34 11.19 -28.96
C LYS A 136 0.14 12.39 -28.15
N GLY A 137 0.89 12.17 -27.07
CA GLY A 137 1.52 13.22 -26.27
C GLY A 137 2.55 14.09 -27.02
N GLY A 138 2.88 13.76 -28.28
CA GLY A 138 3.77 14.54 -29.15
C GLY A 138 3.09 15.35 -30.26
N GLN A 139 1.77 15.26 -30.46
CA GLN A 139 1.07 16.00 -31.52
C GLN A 139 -0.20 16.66 -30.99
N ALA A 140 -0.10 17.94 -30.66
CA ALA A 140 -1.25 18.82 -30.57
C ALA A 140 -1.52 19.44 -31.95
N ALA A 141 -2.45 18.87 -32.72
CA ALA A 141 -3.36 19.59 -33.64
C ALA A 141 -4.25 18.63 -34.45
N ALA A 142 -5.57 18.82 -34.33
CA ALA A 142 -6.67 18.35 -35.19
C ALA A 142 -6.84 16.81 -35.31
N VAL A 143 -8.01 16.19 -35.22
CA VAL A 143 -9.31 16.48 -35.86
C VAL A 143 -10.43 15.82 -35.01
N GLU A 144 -11.62 16.40 -35.12
CA GLU A 144 -12.90 15.99 -34.53
C GLU A 144 -13.31 14.53 -34.79
N GLY A 145 -14.03 13.98 -33.81
CA GLY A 145 -15.18 13.09 -33.96
C GLY A 145 -15.00 11.76 -34.68
N ILE A 146 -15.17 10.65 -33.94
CA ILE A 146 -15.91 9.47 -34.41
C ILE A 146 -16.42 8.71 -33.18
N SER A 147 -17.73 8.47 -33.17
CA SER A 147 -18.45 7.55 -32.29
C SER A 147 -18.02 6.11 -32.58
N VAL A 148 -17.64 5.35 -31.54
CA VAL A 148 -17.35 3.92 -31.68
C VAL A 148 -18.61 3.15 -31.35
N GLN A 149 -19.34 2.80 -32.40
CA GLN A 149 -20.31 1.71 -32.40
C GLN A 149 -19.58 0.36 -32.28
N GLU A 150 -20.24 -0.56 -31.56
CA GLU A 150 -19.92 -1.98 -31.43
C GLU A 150 -19.48 -2.61 -32.76
N LEU A 151 -18.29 -3.23 -32.76
CA LEU A 151 -17.86 -4.11 -33.83
C LEU A 151 -17.29 -5.41 -33.25
N LYS A 152 -18.16 -6.43 -33.20
CA LYS A 152 -17.79 -7.84 -33.42
C LYS A 152 -16.95 -7.92 -34.69
N ILE A 153 -15.84 -8.68 -34.71
CA ILE A 153 -15.39 -9.47 -35.88
C ILE A 153 -14.25 -10.45 -35.50
N GLN A 154 -14.62 -11.73 -35.56
CA GLN A 154 -13.96 -12.90 -36.18
C GLN A 154 -12.46 -13.21 -35.95
N LYS A 155 -12.26 -14.34 -35.27
CA LYS A 155 -11.20 -15.36 -35.46
C LYS A 155 -10.52 -15.32 -36.83
N LYS A 156 -9.20 -15.12 -36.83
CA LYS A 156 -8.32 -15.62 -37.90
C LYS A 156 -7.10 -16.29 -37.27
N LEU A 157 -7.08 -17.61 -37.38
CA LEU A 157 -5.92 -18.47 -37.09
C LEU A 157 -4.72 -18.00 -37.93
N SER A 158 -3.60 -17.74 -37.27
CA SER A 158 -2.29 -17.89 -37.91
C SER A 158 -1.33 -18.54 -36.92
N SER A 159 -0.82 -19.69 -37.34
CA SER A 159 0.07 -20.57 -36.59
C SER A 159 1.52 -20.07 -36.69
N GLY A 160 2.14 -19.81 -35.54
CA GLY A 160 3.58 -19.67 -35.34
C GLY A 160 3.92 -20.15 -33.92
N PRO A 161 5.10 -20.75 -33.67
CA PRO A 161 5.31 -21.63 -32.52
C PRO A 161 5.40 -20.83 -31.21
N LEU A 162 4.38 -21.01 -30.35
CA LEU A 162 4.32 -20.49 -28.99
C LEU A 162 5.29 -21.26 -28.10
N VAL A 163 6.26 -20.56 -27.50
CA VAL A 163 6.94 -21.04 -26.29
C VAL A 163 5.91 -20.93 -25.16
N ALA A 164 5.46 -22.08 -24.66
CA ALA A 164 4.40 -22.16 -23.65
C ALA A 164 4.89 -21.63 -22.29
N ASN A 165 4.43 -20.45 -21.87
CA ASN A 165 4.61 -19.96 -20.51
C ASN A 165 3.56 -20.61 -19.61
N HIS A 166 3.93 -21.71 -18.94
CA HIS A 166 3.07 -22.35 -17.94
C HIS A 166 3.32 -21.69 -16.56
N SER A 167 2.36 -20.90 -16.08
CA SER A 167 2.34 -20.36 -14.71
C SER A 167 2.01 -21.48 -13.72
N LEU A 168 2.83 -21.65 -12.68
CA LEU A 168 2.56 -22.60 -11.59
C LEU A 168 1.80 -21.92 -10.46
N LEU A 169 0.96 -22.68 -9.76
CA LEU A 169 0.31 -22.21 -8.54
C LEU A 169 1.01 -22.82 -7.32
N VAL A 170 1.47 -21.97 -6.40
CA VAL A 170 2.17 -22.35 -5.17
C VAL A 170 1.38 -21.85 -3.96
N LEU A 171 1.09 -22.75 -3.02
CA LEU A 171 0.31 -22.48 -1.82
C LEU A 171 1.07 -22.91 -0.56
N PRO A 172 1.09 -22.10 0.52
CA PRO A 172 0.65 -20.70 0.57
C PRO A 172 1.53 -19.80 -0.31
N SER A 173 1.00 -18.64 -0.73
CA SER A 173 1.75 -17.64 -1.53
C SER A 173 2.76 -16.83 -0.69
N ARG A 174 2.64 -16.90 0.64
CA ARG A 174 3.50 -16.23 1.61
C ARG A 174 3.97 -17.23 2.66
N VAL A 175 5.23 -17.14 3.08
CA VAL A 175 5.82 -17.97 4.14
C VAL A 175 6.64 -17.12 5.12
N PRO A 176 6.64 -17.44 6.42
CA PRO A 176 7.47 -16.74 7.39
C PRO A 176 8.95 -17.08 7.17
N CYS A 177 9.84 -16.11 7.42
CA CYS A 177 11.29 -16.33 7.36
C CYS A 177 11.78 -17.28 8.48
N GLU A 178 11.13 -17.21 9.64
CA GLU A 178 11.43 -18.06 10.79
C GLU A 178 10.50 -19.28 10.78
N ASN A 179 11.07 -20.49 10.74
CA ASN A 179 10.35 -21.76 10.59
C ASN A 179 9.47 -21.82 9.32
N PRO A 180 10.09 -21.80 8.12
CA PRO A 180 9.35 -21.87 6.87
C PRO A 180 8.54 -23.18 6.79
N MET A 181 7.27 -23.02 6.43
CA MET A 181 6.29 -24.09 6.40
C MET A 181 6.40 -24.98 5.15
N GLU A 182 5.65 -26.08 5.14
CA GLU A 182 5.42 -26.86 3.92
C GLU A 182 4.66 -26.01 2.89
N ILE A 183 5.09 -26.07 1.64
CA ILE A 183 4.39 -25.49 0.49
C ILE A 183 3.98 -26.58 -0.50
N PHE A 184 2.93 -26.29 -1.24
CA PHE A 184 2.29 -27.17 -2.21
C PHE A 184 2.33 -26.52 -3.58
N ILE A 185 2.81 -27.26 -4.57
CA ILE A 185 2.91 -26.84 -5.97
C ILE A 185 1.86 -27.62 -6.74
N LEU A 186 0.85 -26.90 -7.23
CA LEU A 186 -0.24 -27.45 -8.02
C LEU A 186 0.16 -27.46 -9.50
N LEU A 187 -0.02 -28.61 -10.13
CA LEU A 187 0.38 -28.89 -11.49
C LEU A 187 -0.86 -28.89 -12.39
N GLN A 188 -0.74 -28.27 -13.55
CA GLN A 188 -1.81 -28.28 -14.57
C GLN A 188 -1.98 -29.66 -15.21
N GLU A 189 -0.90 -30.45 -15.26
CA GLU A 189 -0.89 -31.82 -15.81
C GLU A 189 -0.15 -32.75 -14.84
N ALA A 190 -0.63 -34.00 -14.74
CA ALA A 190 -0.01 -35.01 -13.91
C ALA A 190 1.41 -35.34 -14.40
N MET A 191 2.37 -35.43 -13.50
CA MET A 191 3.78 -35.69 -13.84
C MET A 191 4.42 -36.73 -12.94
N ALA A 192 5.40 -37.46 -13.48
CA ALA A 192 6.15 -38.45 -12.74
C ALA A 192 7.11 -37.75 -11.75
N SER A 193 6.81 -37.86 -10.45
CA SER A 193 7.53 -37.18 -9.37
C SER A 193 9.02 -37.53 -9.25
N LYS A 194 9.46 -38.67 -9.79
CA LYS A 194 10.84 -39.18 -9.66
C LYS A 194 11.89 -38.26 -10.30
N ASP A 195 11.50 -37.48 -11.30
CA ASP A 195 12.39 -36.60 -12.06
C ASP A 195 12.13 -35.10 -11.79
N ALA A 196 11.31 -34.80 -10.77
CA ALA A 196 10.95 -33.44 -10.41
C ALA A 196 11.99 -32.82 -9.48
N GLU A 197 12.38 -31.58 -9.75
CA GLU A 197 13.23 -30.76 -8.89
C GLU A 197 12.62 -29.37 -8.76
N VAL A 198 12.65 -28.79 -7.57
CA VAL A 198 12.17 -27.43 -7.32
C VAL A 198 13.37 -26.57 -6.96
N GLU A 199 13.54 -25.46 -7.69
CA GLU A 199 14.57 -24.46 -7.42
C GLU A 199 13.93 -23.21 -6.83
N PHE A 200 14.44 -22.78 -5.68
CA PHE A 200 14.13 -21.51 -5.04
C PHE A 200 15.26 -20.54 -5.34
N SER A 201 14.95 -19.39 -5.94
CA SER A 201 15.93 -18.37 -6.32
C SER A 201 15.50 -17.00 -5.81
N GLY A 202 16.30 -16.41 -4.93
CA GLY A 202 16.04 -15.10 -4.33
C GLY A 202 17.28 -14.58 -3.60
N ASN A 203 17.44 -13.27 -3.45
CA ASN A 203 18.53 -12.66 -2.64
C ASN A 203 19.94 -13.21 -2.95
N LYS A 204 20.23 -13.49 -4.23
CA LYS A 204 21.48 -14.08 -4.76
C LYS A 204 21.77 -15.52 -4.29
N GLN A 205 20.85 -16.15 -3.59
CA GLN A 205 20.89 -17.55 -3.21
C GLN A 205 20.00 -18.38 -4.14
N ARG A 206 20.46 -19.60 -4.46
CA ARG A 206 19.65 -20.60 -5.16
C ARG A 206 19.72 -21.91 -4.41
N VAL A 207 18.56 -22.48 -4.09
CA VAL A 207 18.44 -23.75 -3.37
C VAL A 207 17.60 -24.70 -4.21
N ARG A 208 18.13 -25.87 -4.55
CA ARG A 208 17.38 -26.94 -5.20
C ARG A 208 17.00 -28.00 -4.18
N VAL A 209 15.74 -28.40 -4.22
CA VAL A 209 15.18 -29.42 -3.34
C VAL A 209 14.33 -30.38 -4.15
N LYS A 210 14.30 -31.64 -3.71
CA LYS A 210 13.46 -32.66 -4.32
C LYS A 210 12.08 -32.62 -3.66
N PRO A 211 11.00 -32.37 -4.42
CA PRO A 211 9.66 -32.40 -3.88
C PRO A 211 9.23 -33.85 -3.58
N VAL A 212 8.31 -33.98 -2.63
CA VAL A 212 7.59 -35.23 -2.32
C VAL A 212 6.27 -35.21 -3.07
N ASN A 213 5.90 -36.33 -3.70
CA ASN A 213 4.60 -36.42 -4.35
C ASN A 213 3.49 -36.46 -3.30
N TRP A 214 2.55 -35.52 -3.34
CA TRP A 214 1.38 -35.54 -2.46
C TRP A 214 0.22 -36.28 -3.11
N ASN A 215 -0.08 -35.97 -4.37
CA ASN A 215 -1.03 -36.68 -5.23
C ASN A 215 -0.61 -36.54 -6.71
N GLU A 216 -1.43 -37.02 -7.65
CA GLU A 216 -1.09 -37.04 -9.08
C GLU A 216 -0.82 -35.66 -9.71
N SER A 217 -1.34 -34.58 -9.11
CA SER A 217 -1.24 -33.21 -9.62
C SER A 217 -0.68 -32.21 -8.60
N THR A 218 -0.15 -32.68 -7.46
CA THR A 218 0.33 -31.81 -6.38
C THR A 218 1.64 -32.33 -5.82
N LEU A 219 2.64 -31.45 -5.81
CA LEU A 219 3.94 -31.70 -5.18
C LEU A 219 4.00 -30.97 -3.85
N LYS A 220 4.57 -31.61 -2.83
CA LYS A 220 4.84 -31.03 -1.52
C LYS A 220 6.33 -30.79 -1.34
N VAL A 221 6.71 -29.63 -0.81
CA VAL A 221 8.11 -29.32 -0.53
C VAL A 221 8.20 -28.44 0.72
N ASN A 222 9.25 -28.62 1.52
CA ASN A 222 9.52 -27.71 2.63
C ASN A 222 10.17 -26.45 2.08
N ALA A 223 9.62 -25.29 2.42
CA ALA A 223 10.23 -24.03 2.03
C ALA A 223 11.62 -23.91 2.70
N PRO A 224 12.69 -23.62 1.95
CA PRO A 224 14.01 -23.37 2.51
C PRO A 224 14.10 -22.03 3.23
N ASP A 225 15.07 -21.85 4.11
CA ASP A 225 15.30 -20.58 4.80
C ASP A 225 15.78 -19.50 3.81
N PHE A 226 15.03 -18.42 3.71
CA PHE A 226 15.36 -17.20 2.97
C PHE A 226 15.10 -15.97 3.82
N THR A 227 15.82 -14.88 3.54
CA THR A 227 15.50 -13.56 4.11
C THR A 227 14.23 -13.00 3.49
N ALA A 228 13.59 -12.05 4.18
CA ALA A 228 12.37 -11.41 3.71
C ALA A 228 12.52 -10.84 2.29
N GLY A 229 11.47 -11.00 1.49
CA GLY A 229 11.43 -10.62 0.08
C GLY A 229 10.87 -11.71 -0.84
N HIS A 230 10.97 -11.46 -2.14
CA HIS A 230 10.40 -12.35 -3.16
C HIS A 230 11.40 -13.43 -3.58
N VAL A 231 10.94 -14.67 -3.61
CA VAL A 231 11.70 -15.85 -4.03
C VAL A 231 10.96 -16.51 -5.20
N ILE A 232 11.66 -16.69 -6.31
CA ILE A 232 11.12 -17.36 -7.49
C ILE A 232 11.24 -18.87 -7.28
N VAL A 233 10.12 -19.58 -7.38
CA VAL A 233 10.03 -21.03 -7.29
C VAL A 233 9.88 -21.57 -8.71
N THR A 234 10.85 -22.33 -9.18
CA THR A 234 10.88 -22.91 -10.54
C THR A 234 10.83 -24.42 -10.46
N LEU A 235 9.87 -25.04 -11.14
CA LEU A 235 9.75 -26.49 -11.22
C LEU A 235 10.49 -27.00 -12.47
N TYR A 236 11.36 -27.97 -12.27
CA TYR A 236 12.06 -28.68 -13.32
C TYR A 236 11.59 -30.13 -13.39
N SER A 237 11.53 -30.68 -14.60
CA SER A 237 11.31 -32.10 -14.85
C SER A 237 12.32 -32.57 -15.89
N LYS A 238 13.19 -33.52 -15.55
CA LYS A 238 14.27 -33.99 -16.44
C LYS A 238 15.13 -32.85 -17.00
N GLY A 239 15.36 -31.81 -16.18
CA GLY A 239 16.12 -30.62 -16.56
C GLY A 239 15.35 -29.56 -17.38
N LEU A 240 14.10 -29.82 -17.79
CA LEU A 240 13.27 -28.84 -18.48
C LEU A 240 12.39 -28.07 -17.48
N VAL A 241 12.34 -26.74 -17.63
CA VAL A 241 11.44 -25.87 -16.85
C VAL A 241 9.99 -26.20 -17.20
N LYS A 242 9.20 -26.56 -16.19
CA LYS A 242 7.75 -26.80 -16.30
C LYS A 242 6.91 -25.59 -15.94
N GLY A 243 7.49 -24.64 -15.21
CA GLY A 243 6.89 -23.35 -14.92
C GLY A 243 7.58 -22.67 -13.74
N SER A 244 7.10 -21.49 -13.40
CA SER A 244 7.59 -20.70 -12.28
C SER A 244 6.46 -20.00 -11.53
N ALA A 245 6.67 -19.73 -10.25
CA ALA A 245 5.80 -18.94 -9.38
C ALA A 245 6.64 -18.03 -8.47
N CYS A 246 6.02 -16.99 -7.91
CA CYS A 246 6.64 -16.13 -6.91
C CYS A 246 6.10 -16.46 -5.52
N LEU A 247 7.01 -16.66 -4.56
CA LEU A 247 6.72 -16.91 -3.16
C LEU A 247 7.30 -15.76 -2.31
N GLN A 248 6.50 -15.16 -1.44
CA GLN A 248 6.94 -14.04 -0.60
C GLN A 248 7.36 -14.54 0.79
N TYR A 249 8.60 -14.29 1.17
CA TYR A 249 9.10 -14.46 2.53
C TYR A 249 8.85 -13.17 3.31
N TYR A 250 8.32 -13.28 4.52
CA TYR A 250 8.02 -12.13 5.37
C TYR A 250 8.49 -12.36 6.80
N THR A 251 8.82 -11.28 7.51
CA THR A 251 9.02 -11.31 8.95
C THR A 251 7.70 -11.10 9.68
N ILE A 252 7.57 -11.64 10.89
CA ILE A 252 6.36 -11.45 11.70
C ILE A 252 6.08 -9.95 11.92
N MET A 253 7.12 -9.14 12.08
CA MET A 253 6.99 -7.68 12.27
C MET A 253 6.48 -6.97 11.02
N GLU A 254 6.93 -7.35 9.82
CA GLU A 254 6.39 -6.84 8.56
C GLU A 254 4.92 -7.21 8.39
N ASP A 255 4.52 -8.41 8.80
CA ASP A 255 3.12 -8.84 8.74
C ASP A 255 2.25 -8.05 9.72
N ILE A 256 2.73 -7.84 10.95
CA ILE A 256 2.05 -6.98 11.93
C ILE A 256 1.94 -5.55 11.39
N ALA A 257 3.02 -5.01 10.84
CA ALA A 257 3.02 -3.68 10.24
C ALA A 257 2.02 -3.58 9.08
N HIS A 258 1.94 -4.60 8.24
CA HIS A 258 0.96 -4.69 7.15
C HIS A 258 -0.47 -4.66 7.69
N PHE A 259 -0.78 -5.45 8.73
CA PHE A 259 -2.10 -5.42 9.37
C PHE A 259 -2.41 -4.08 10.02
N LEU A 260 -1.43 -3.44 10.65
CA LEU A 260 -1.60 -2.11 11.26
C LEU A 260 -1.80 -1.01 10.20
N GLN A 261 -1.14 -1.11 9.04
CA GLN A 261 -1.35 -0.19 7.92
C GLN A 261 -2.73 -0.36 7.27
N GLN A 262 -3.28 -1.58 7.31
CA GLN A 262 -4.65 -1.86 6.85
C GLN A 262 -5.72 -1.44 7.86
N ALA A 263 -5.36 -1.17 9.12
CA ALA A 263 -6.31 -0.69 10.11
C ALA A 263 -6.78 0.73 9.76
N VAL A 264 -7.97 0.81 9.17
CA VAL A 264 -8.58 2.07 8.68
C VAL A 264 -8.83 3.07 9.81
N ASP A 265 -9.04 2.59 11.04
CA ASP A 265 -9.31 3.41 12.23
C ASP A 265 -8.54 2.91 13.47
N PRO A 266 -7.55 3.68 13.97
CA PRO A 266 -6.79 3.35 15.17
C PRO A 266 -7.65 3.15 16.42
N VAL A 267 -8.75 3.89 16.56
CA VAL A 267 -9.67 3.75 17.69
C VAL A 267 -10.37 2.40 17.64
N LYS A 268 -10.85 2.01 16.46
CA LYS A 268 -11.50 0.70 16.27
C LYS A 268 -10.54 -0.45 16.56
N PHE A 269 -9.29 -0.33 16.12
CA PHE A 269 -8.24 -1.30 16.43
C PHE A 269 -8.03 -1.43 17.95
N MET A 270 -7.87 -0.31 18.66
CA MET A 270 -7.71 -0.35 20.12
C MET A 270 -8.95 -0.87 20.83
N CYS A 271 -10.15 -0.53 20.36
CA CYS A 271 -11.39 -1.11 20.88
C CYS A 271 -11.38 -2.65 20.81
N GLN A 272 -10.90 -3.21 19.69
CA GLN A 272 -10.74 -4.66 19.55
C GLN A 272 -9.64 -5.22 20.46
N ALA A 273 -8.49 -4.55 20.55
CA ALA A 273 -7.36 -4.98 21.38
C ALA A 273 -7.69 -5.01 22.88
N PHE A 274 -8.42 -4.00 23.36
CA PHE A 274 -8.88 -3.92 24.76
C PHE A 274 -10.22 -4.62 25.00
N GLN A 275 -10.84 -5.21 23.96
CA GLN A 275 -12.15 -5.87 24.01
C GLN A 275 -13.26 -4.95 24.55
N VAL A 276 -13.23 -3.67 24.17
CA VAL A 276 -14.20 -2.66 24.58
C VAL A 276 -15.14 -2.29 23.44
N SER A 277 -16.40 -1.99 23.80
CA SER A 277 -17.49 -1.79 22.85
C SER A 277 -17.74 -0.34 22.45
N SER A 278 -17.09 0.64 23.11
CA SER A 278 -17.34 2.07 22.87
C SER A 278 -16.10 2.92 23.12
N LEU A 279 -16.08 4.10 22.49
CA LEU A 279 -15.04 5.12 22.69
C LEU A 279 -14.91 5.52 24.16
N GLU A 280 -16.04 5.71 24.86
CA GLU A 280 -16.06 6.08 26.29
C GLU A 280 -15.41 5.02 27.18
N LYS A 281 -15.69 3.73 26.92
CA LYS A 281 -15.05 2.63 27.67
C LYS A 281 -13.58 2.53 27.35
N LEU A 282 -13.20 2.78 26.10
CA LEU A 282 -11.79 2.84 25.71
C LEU A 282 -11.08 3.98 26.44
N ASP A 283 -11.67 5.18 26.46
CA ASP A 283 -11.15 6.37 27.14
C ASP A 283 -10.92 6.09 28.64
N GLN A 284 -11.93 5.56 29.33
CA GLN A 284 -11.84 5.17 30.74
C GLN A 284 -10.78 4.08 30.98
N THR A 285 -10.71 3.08 30.09
CA THR A 285 -9.72 1.99 30.20
C THR A 285 -8.31 2.56 30.06
N LEU A 286 -8.05 3.38 29.05
CA LEU A 286 -6.75 4.01 28.83
C LEU A 286 -6.37 4.94 29.99
N ALA A 287 -7.31 5.78 30.46
CA ALA A 287 -7.10 6.65 31.61
C ALA A 287 -6.77 5.86 32.88
N SER A 288 -7.54 4.80 33.16
CA SER A 288 -7.32 3.96 34.35
C SER A 288 -6.00 3.19 34.27
N CYS A 289 -5.65 2.65 33.10
CA CYS A 289 -4.38 1.97 32.86
C CYS A 289 -3.20 2.91 33.04
N LEU A 290 -3.31 4.16 32.56
CA LEU A 290 -2.29 5.18 32.77
C LEU A 290 -2.13 5.42 34.27
N MET A 291 -3.18 5.86 34.97
CA MET A 291 -3.13 6.21 36.39
C MET A 291 -2.66 5.06 37.29
N LEU A 292 -3.04 3.82 37.00
CA LEU A 292 -2.62 2.64 37.77
C LEU A 292 -1.13 2.31 37.58
N LYS A 293 -0.57 2.59 36.40
CA LYS A 293 0.84 2.33 36.08
C LYS A 293 1.75 3.55 36.29
N MET A 294 1.19 4.71 36.65
CA MET A 294 1.99 5.89 36.95
C MET A 294 2.83 5.67 38.21
N PRO A 295 4.15 5.90 38.17
CA PRO A 295 4.98 5.83 39.36
C PRO A 295 4.57 6.94 40.35
N THR A 296 4.62 6.65 41.65
CA THR A 296 4.20 7.54 42.75
C THR A 296 4.95 8.88 42.82
N GLY A 297 6.08 9.01 42.11
CA GLY A 297 6.84 10.27 41.97
C GLY A 297 6.76 10.91 40.58
N GLY A 298 5.88 10.42 39.69
CA GLY A 298 5.83 10.83 38.29
C GLY A 298 7.08 10.45 37.50
N PHE A 299 7.14 10.85 36.23
CA PHE A 299 8.36 10.70 35.43
C PHE A 299 9.33 11.82 35.77
N GLN A 300 10.35 11.54 36.58
CA GLN A 300 11.36 12.52 37.01
C GLN A 300 12.06 13.22 35.82
N GLY A 301 12.21 12.53 34.68
CA GLY A 301 12.77 13.11 33.45
C GLY A 301 11.90 14.18 32.78
N LEU A 302 10.61 14.29 33.12
CA LEU A 302 9.68 15.27 32.56
C LEU A 302 9.55 16.54 33.42
N GLN A 303 10.26 16.62 34.55
CA GLN A 303 10.22 17.77 35.47
C GLN A 303 11.24 18.87 35.14
N CYS A 304 12.04 18.70 34.07
CA CYS A 304 13.08 19.65 33.72
C CYS A 304 12.54 20.75 32.79
N ASP A 305 12.16 21.90 33.35
CA ASP A 305 11.79 23.12 32.62
C ASP A 305 12.95 23.77 31.84
N GLN A 306 14.10 23.10 31.74
CA GLN A 306 15.32 23.63 31.12
C GLN A 306 15.97 22.59 30.20
N SER A 307 15.28 22.26 29.11
CA SER A 307 15.99 21.92 27.87
C SER A 307 15.77 23.08 26.89
N PRO A 308 16.83 23.68 26.32
CA PRO A 308 16.63 24.66 25.27
C PRO A 308 15.87 23.99 24.14
N ALA A 309 14.82 24.66 23.67
CA ALA A 309 14.15 24.33 22.42
C ALA A 309 15.21 24.30 21.31
N GLY A 310 15.79 23.15 21.02
CA GLY A 310 17.05 23.11 20.29
C GLY A 310 17.65 21.72 20.23
N GLU A 311 16.86 20.74 19.82
CA GLU A 311 17.26 19.60 19.00
C GLU A 311 15.96 18.89 18.59
N CYS A 312 15.23 19.56 17.70
CA CYS A 312 14.05 19.01 17.03
C CYS A 312 14.59 17.92 16.09
N HIS A 313 14.69 16.69 16.59
CA HIS A 313 14.97 15.54 15.76
C HIS A 313 13.85 15.48 14.72
N SER A 314 14.26 15.57 13.46
CA SER A 314 13.39 15.60 12.29
C SER A 314 12.57 14.31 12.21
N GLU A 315 11.42 14.28 12.88
CA GLU A 315 10.29 13.35 12.77
C GLU A 315 9.38 13.58 14.00
N ASP A 316 8.65 14.70 14.05
CA ASP A 316 7.77 15.04 15.19
C ASP A 316 6.56 14.10 15.27
N ILE A 317 6.73 12.98 15.97
CA ILE A 317 5.69 12.01 16.31
C ILE A 317 4.65 12.69 17.22
N PRO A 318 3.34 12.62 16.92
CA PRO A 318 2.31 13.24 17.74
C PRO A 318 2.33 12.66 19.17
N THR A 319 2.20 13.53 20.17
CA THR A 319 2.11 13.09 21.58
C THR A 319 0.80 12.36 21.85
N LEU A 320 0.74 11.57 22.93
CA LEU A 320 -0.50 10.92 23.35
C LEU A 320 -1.64 11.92 23.64
N LEU A 321 -1.29 13.17 24.00
CA LEU A 321 -2.26 14.25 24.18
C LEU A 321 -2.84 14.74 22.84
N HIS A 322 -2.06 14.76 21.76
CA HIS A 322 -2.58 15.01 20.40
C HIS A 322 -3.58 13.92 20.01
N PHE A 323 -3.23 12.66 20.28
CA PHE A 323 -4.11 11.53 19.99
C PHE A 323 -5.42 11.63 20.77
N ALA A 324 -5.36 11.92 22.08
CA ALA A 324 -6.54 12.13 22.91
C ALA A 324 -7.40 13.30 22.41
N ALA A 325 -6.78 14.41 22.02
CA ALA A 325 -7.45 15.58 21.46
C ALA A 325 -8.13 15.31 20.12
N GLN A 326 -7.48 14.57 19.22
CA GLN A 326 -8.02 14.24 17.90
C GLN A 326 -9.26 13.33 17.99
N HIS A 327 -9.24 12.37 18.91
CA HIS A 327 -10.30 11.37 19.05
C HIS A 327 -11.32 11.65 20.16
N GLY A 328 -11.17 12.75 20.89
CA GLY A 328 -12.12 13.16 21.93
C GLY A 328 -12.03 12.33 23.22
N LEU A 329 -10.86 11.81 23.55
CA LEU A 329 -10.59 10.99 24.74
C LEU A 329 -10.38 11.90 25.95
N ARG A 330 -11.48 12.33 26.56
CA ARG A 330 -11.51 13.35 27.61
C ARG A 330 -10.91 12.85 28.92
N ASP A 331 -11.24 11.64 29.33
CA ASP A 331 -10.78 11.08 30.62
C ASP A 331 -9.26 10.80 30.55
N LEU A 332 -8.77 10.30 29.42
CA LEU A 332 -7.35 10.12 29.15
C LEU A 332 -6.62 11.45 29.11
N ALA A 333 -7.16 12.47 28.43
CA ALA A 333 -6.54 13.79 28.41
C ALA A 333 -6.47 14.42 29.80
N SER A 334 -7.52 14.27 30.61
CA SER A 334 -7.53 14.72 32.02
C SER A 334 -6.43 14.03 32.84
N ALA A 335 -6.27 12.71 32.70
CA ALA A 335 -5.21 11.96 33.36
C ALA A 335 -3.80 12.40 32.89
N LEU A 336 -3.63 12.65 31.59
CA LEU A 336 -2.37 13.14 31.03
C LEU A 336 -1.99 14.53 31.54
N LEU A 337 -2.97 15.41 31.77
CA LEU A 337 -2.70 16.76 32.29
C LEU A 337 -2.19 16.76 33.72
N GLN A 338 -2.49 15.72 34.49
CA GLN A 338 -1.96 15.53 35.84
C GLN A 338 -0.50 15.03 35.84
N CYS A 339 0.03 14.61 34.69
CA CYS A 339 1.40 14.12 34.57
C CYS A 339 2.41 15.27 34.51
N PRO A 340 3.61 15.13 35.10
CA PRO A 340 4.70 16.09 34.88
C PRO A 340 5.03 16.17 33.38
N GLY A 341 5.31 17.37 32.86
CA GLY A 341 5.56 17.61 31.44
C GLY A 341 4.31 17.85 30.58
N SER A 342 3.10 17.73 31.14
CA SER A 342 1.85 18.01 30.43
C SER A 342 1.78 19.44 29.86
N ARG A 343 2.36 20.41 30.59
CA ARG A 343 2.48 21.82 30.19
C ARG A 343 3.26 22.00 28.90
N GLN A 344 4.37 21.27 28.74
CA GLN A 344 5.16 21.29 27.52
C GLN A 344 4.41 20.59 26.39
N ALA A 345 3.80 19.43 26.68
CA ALA A 345 3.04 18.65 25.70
C ALA A 345 1.85 19.41 25.09
N LEU A 346 1.24 20.35 25.83
CA LEU A 346 0.18 21.24 25.34
C LEU A 346 0.67 22.25 24.29
N LYS A 347 1.96 22.63 24.32
CA LYS A 347 2.55 23.68 23.48
C LYS A 347 3.31 23.12 22.28
N ILE A 348 3.65 21.83 22.30
CA ILE A 348 4.35 21.16 21.20
C ILE A 348 3.37 20.99 20.04
N PRO A 349 3.68 21.51 18.83
CA PRO A 349 2.94 21.19 17.64
C PRO A 349 3.32 19.81 17.09
N ASN A 350 2.38 19.12 16.46
CA ASN A 350 2.69 17.91 15.69
C ASN A 350 3.33 18.23 14.33
N SER A 351 3.61 17.19 13.54
CA SER A 351 4.14 17.30 12.16
C SER A 351 3.30 18.14 11.19
N HIS A 352 2.04 18.44 11.53
CA HIS A 352 1.15 19.31 10.75
C HIS A 352 1.07 20.75 11.31
N GLY A 353 1.84 21.06 12.36
CA GLY A 353 1.82 22.36 13.02
C GLY A 353 0.64 22.56 13.98
N HIS A 354 -0.14 21.52 14.28
CA HIS A 354 -1.29 21.60 15.18
C HIS A 354 -0.90 21.23 16.60
N THR A 355 -1.30 22.04 17.58
CA THR A 355 -1.22 21.68 19.00
C THR A 355 -2.39 20.77 19.41
N PRO A 356 -2.36 20.13 20.59
CA PRO A 356 -3.51 19.37 21.08
C PRO A 356 -4.78 20.22 21.20
N LEU A 357 -4.65 21.51 21.53
CA LEU A 357 -5.79 22.43 21.60
C LEU A 357 -6.43 22.64 20.21
N ASP A 358 -5.61 22.83 19.18
CA ASP A 358 -6.07 23.00 17.80
C ASP A 358 -6.79 21.75 17.30
N LEU A 359 -6.27 20.56 17.61
CA LEU A 359 -6.90 19.30 17.23
C LEU A 359 -8.26 19.11 17.91
N ALA A 360 -8.37 19.39 19.21
CA ALA A 360 -9.66 19.31 19.91
C ALA A 360 -10.69 20.27 19.29
N HIS A 361 -10.25 21.46 18.85
CA HIS A 361 -11.11 22.43 18.18
C HIS A 361 -11.55 21.98 16.78
N VAL A 362 -10.59 21.60 15.93
CA VAL A 362 -10.84 21.18 14.54
C VAL A 362 -11.75 19.95 14.46
N HIS A 363 -11.62 19.03 15.42
CA HIS A 363 -12.45 17.82 15.48
C HIS A 363 -13.76 18.02 16.27
N GLY A 364 -14.04 19.23 16.77
CA GLY A 364 -15.33 19.57 17.40
C GLY A 364 -15.52 19.05 18.83
N HIS A 365 -14.44 18.68 19.53
CA HIS A 365 -14.48 18.14 20.89
C HIS A 365 -14.54 19.27 21.92
N ASN A 366 -15.66 20.00 21.95
CA ASN A 366 -15.82 21.24 22.73
C ASN A 366 -15.51 21.10 24.23
N GLN A 367 -15.95 20.01 24.87
CA GLN A 367 -15.69 19.78 26.30
C GLN A 367 -14.21 19.56 26.58
N LEU A 368 -13.51 18.84 25.69
CA LEU A 368 -12.08 18.63 25.79
C LEU A 368 -11.30 19.91 25.48
N TYR A 369 -11.73 20.67 24.48
CA TYR A 369 -11.15 21.98 24.16
C TYR A 369 -11.18 22.94 25.36
N ILE A 370 -12.33 23.05 26.06
CA ILE A 370 -12.46 23.88 27.27
C ILE A 370 -11.48 23.40 28.34
N LEU A 371 -11.40 22.10 28.58
CA LEU A 371 -10.50 21.51 29.57
C LEU A 371 -9.01 21.80 29.27
N LEU A 372 -8.60 21.67 28.00
CA LEU A 372 -7.24 22.01 27.56
C LEU A 372 -6.98 23.53 27.69
N GLN A 373 -7.97 24.36 27.36
CA GLN A 373 -7.87 25.82 27.45
C GLN A 373 -7.73 26.30 28.91
N GLU A 374 -8.53 25.76 29.83
CA GLU A 374 -8.44 26.07 31.26
C GLU A 374 -7.07 25.71 31.83
N SER A 375 -6.54 24.54 31.42
CA SER A 375 -5.21 24.07 31.82
C SER A 375 -4.07 24.99 31.34
N LEU A 376 -4.25 25.67 30.21
CA LEU A 376 -3.32 26.69 29.69
C LEU A 376 -3.48 28.05 30.38
N VAL A 377 -4.69 28.42 30.79
CA VAL A 377 -4.96 29.72 31.45
C VAL A 377 -4.52 29.71 32.91
N SER A 378 -4.65 28.58 33.60
CA SER A 378 -4.14 28.42 34.97
C SER A 378 -2.63 28.69 35.09
N GLU A 379 -1.87 28.62 33.98
CA GLU A 379 -0.46 29.02 33.93
C GLU A 379 -0.24 30.52 34.11
N LYS A 380 -1.19 31.37 33.68
CA LYS A 380 -1.04 32.83 33.72
C LYS A 380 -1.35 33.44 35.09
N SER A 381 -1.98 32.68 35.99
CA SER A 381 -2.36 33.12 37.33
C SER A 381 -1.39 32.67 38.43
N GLU A 382 -0.49 31.73 38.13
CA GLU A 382 0.52 31.20 39.08
C GLU A 382 1.93 31.75 38.84
N ALA A 383 2.11 32.60 37.82
CA ALA A 383 3.31 33.41 37.57
C ALA A 383 3.04 34.88 37.92
#